data_AF-A0AAF0UKY5-F1
#
_entry.id   AF-A0AAF0UKY5-F1
#
_cell.length_a   1.000
_cell.length_b   1.000
_cell.length_c   1.000
_cell.angle_alpha   90.00
_cell.angle_beta   90.00
_cell.angle_gamma   90.00
#
_symmetry.space_group_name_H-M   'P 1'
#
loop_
_entity.id
_entity.type
_entity.pdbx_description
1 polymer ?
#
loop_
_entity_poly.entity_id
_entity_poly.type
_entity_poly.pdbx_seq_one_letter_code
_entity_poly.pdbx_strand_id
1 'polypeptide(L)'
;AVSTRLLLAILFSAFLLSAANAYREYPVQQGQHGQRSIPLTQAQQCRLQRLTGSQPSQRIESEGGYTELWDENEEQFQCVGVAPMRSVIRQNSLSLPNFHPMPRLVYIEQGRGLISVINPGCAETFQSQTFQAGRMTGEERGQSRGNDQHQKVHRIHQGDVVAIPAGAAHWCYNDGEEELVAVSINDLNHRSNQLDQNFRAFYLAGGVQEISGRQIGVGKQSTQKFQNIFRAFNTELMAEAFNIPVEIVRKMQEEQNERGLIINVREGMSMIRADEEEEEFEGRSQRGQQWWAEVTGNGLEENICTMKIRTNMDTQRRADIYSRQAGKIKHVNRQKLPILRDMDMSASKGTLYPNALMSPHWSVNGHSIIYVQRGDAQVQVVDHTGQQVMNDRVNQGEMFVVPQYYASTVKAGQNGFEFAVFRTSSQPMNSQLAGYTSVIRAMPIEVLTNAYQISPNEAQRLKMNRGGESFLLSPQRKSF
;
A
#
# COMPACT_ATOMS: atom_id res chain seq x y z
N ALA A 1 -45.55 40.25 -8.32
CA ALA A 1 -44.43 40.49 -7.37
C ALA A 1 -44.46 39.64 -6.09
N VAL A 2 -45.57 38.95 -5.76
CA VAL A 2 -45.66 38.13 -4.52
C VAL A 2 -45.14 36.68 -4.70
N SER A 3 -45.22 36.12 -5.91
CA SER A 3 -44.82 34.73 -6.19
C SER A 3 -43.29 34.49 -6.16
N THR A 4 -42.50 35.42 -6.67
CA THR A 4 -41.02 35.28 -6.70
C THR A 4 -40.37 35.40 -5.32
N ARG A 5 -40.94 36.19 -4.40
CA ARG A 5 -40.42 36.31 -3.03
C ARG A 5 -40.67 35.05 -2.19
N LEU A 6 -41.79 34.37 -2.44
CA LEU A 6 -42.11 33.11 -1.75
C LEU A 6 -41.19 31.97 -2.22
N LEU A 7 -40.91 31.89 -3.54
CA LEU A 7 -39.99 30.89 -4.09
C LEU A 7 -38.55 31.09 -3.60
N LEU A 8 -38.08 32.35 -3.54
CA LEU A 8 -36.77 32.69 -2.98
C LEU A 8 -36.67 32.35 -1.50
N ALA A 9 -37.72 32.59 -0.71
CA ALA A 9 -37.73 32.22 0.71
C ALA A 9 -37.68 30.70 0.92
N ILE A 10 -38.38 29.92 0.08
CA ILE A 10 -38.36 28.45 0.13
C ILE A 10 -36.99 27.89 -0.29
N LEU A 11 -36.37 28.44 -1.33
CA LEU A 11 -35.02 28.04 -1.75
C LEU A 11 -33.95 28.42 -0.72
N PHE A 12 -34.06 29.60 -0.09
CA PHE A 12 -33.10 30.03 0.95
C PHE A 12 -33.24 29.21 2.23
N SER A 13 -34.46 28.82 2.60
CA SER A 13 -34.72 27.95 3.76
C SER A 13 -34.27 26.50 3.50
N ALA A 14 -34.45 25.98 2.28
CA ALA A 14 -33.88 24.69 1.87
C ALA A 14 -32.34 24.72 1.87
N PHE A 15 -31.73 25.83 1.43
CA PHE A 15 -30.28 26.01 1.46
C PHE A 15 -29.74 26.10 2.88
N LEU A 16 -30.41 26.83 3.79
CA LEU A 16 -30.06 26.90 5.21
C LEU A 16 -30.26 25.57 5.95
N LEU A 17 -31.27 24.77 5.59
CA LEU A 17 -31.46 23.41 6.10
C LEU A 17 -30.38 22.44 5.60
N SER A 18 -29.88 22.62 4.37
CA SER A 18 -28.74 21.84 3.86
C SER A 18 -27.40 22.25 4.50
N ALA A 19 -27.20 23.55 4.75
CA ALA A 19 -25.98 24.09 5.37
C ALA A 19 -25.93 23.79 6.88
N ALA A 20 -27.07 23.78 7.58
CA ALA A 20 -27.14 23.39 8.99
C ALA A 20 -26.91 21.88 9.21
N ASN A 21 -27.15 21.04 8.19
CA ASN A 21 -26.80 19.62 8.21
C ASN A 21 -25.33 19.34 7.85
N ALA A 22 -24.60 20.30 7.29
CA ALA A 22 -23.19 20.15 6.94
C ALA A 22 -22.22 20.41 8.12
N TYR A 23 -22.71 20.92 9.26
CA TYR A 23 -21.90 21.25 10.45
C TYR A 23 -22.37 20.58 11.75
N ARG A 24 -23.08 19.45 11.66
CA ARG A 24 -23.31 18.60 12.85
C ARG A 24 -22.21 17.54 12.94
N GLU A 25 -21.34 17.70 13.93
CA GLU A 25 -20.67 16.56 14.56
C GLU A 25 -21.76 15.53 14.90
N TYR A 26 -21.70 14.35 14.26
CA TYR A 26 -22.58 13.25 14.58
C TYR A 26 -22.29 12.80 16.02
N PRO A 27 -23.23 12.93 16.97
CA PRO A 27 -23.13 12.12 18.17
C PRO A 27 -23.30 10.67 17.73
N VAL A 28 -22.37 9.81 18.14
CA VAL A 28 -22.47 8.36 18.02
C VAL A 28 -23.77 7.93 18.68
N GLN A 29 -24.83 7.76 17.90
CA GLN A 29 -26.02 7.04 18.34
C GLN A 29 -25.58 5.58 18.48
N GLN A 30 -25.49 5.11 19.73
CA GLN A 30 -25.55 3.69 20.04
C GLN A 30 -26.93 3.17 19.59
N GLY A 31 -27.04 2.87 18.30
CA GLY A 31 -28.11 2.06 17.78
C GLY A 31 -27.95 0.65 18.34
N GLN A 32 -28.82 0.29 19.28
CA GLN A 32 -29.16 -1.11 19.54
C GLN A 32 -29.89 -1.68 18.31
N HIS A 33 -29.18 -1.82 17.21
CA HIS A 33 -29.52 -2.82 16.21
C HIS A 33 -28.70 -4.05 16.54
N GLY A 34 -29.38 -5.12 16.98
CA GLY A 34 -28.79 -6.45 17.01
C GLY A 34 -28.42 -6.88 15.59
N GLN A 35 -27.28 -6.39 15.10
CA GLN A 35 -26.59 -6.99 13.98
C GLN A 35 -26.27 -8.42 14.43
N ARG A 36 -26.88 -9.40 13.77
CA ARG A 36 -26.31 -10.77 13.76
C ARG A 36 -24.93 -10.64 13.11
N SER A 37 -23.92 -10.34 13.92
CA SER A 37 -22.52 -10.38 13.51
C SER A 37 -22.27 -11.80 13.01
N ILE A 38 -21.93 -11.94 11.74
CA ILE A 38 -21.45 -13.21 11.21
C ILE A 38 -20.26 -13.61 12.10
N PRO A 39 -20.29 -14.77 12.76
CA PRO A 39 -19.20 -15.16 13.63
C PRO A 39 -17.92 -15.26 12.80
N LEU A 40 -16.88 -14.52 13.21
CA LEU A 40 -15.56 -14.59 12.60
C LEU A 40 -15.05 -16.03 12.63
N THR A 41 -14.41 -16.47 11.55
CA THR A 41 -13.70 -17.76 11.50
C THR A 41 -12.57 -17.81 12.53
N GLN A 42 -12.04 -18.99 12.85
CA GLN A 42 -10.88 -19.10 13.75
C GLN A 42 -9.67 -18.32 13.23
N ALA A 43 -9.44 -18.35 11.92
CA ALA A 43 -8.40 -17.58 11.25
C ALA A 43 -8.63 -16.07 11.37
N GLN A 44 -9.85 -15.57 11.15
CA GLN A 44 -10.20 -14.16 11.35
C GLN A 44 -10.11 -13.70 12.82
N GLN A 45 -10.18 -14.65 13.76
CA GLN A 45 -9.91 -14.41 15.18
C GLN A 45 -8.41 -14.51 15.53
N CYS A 46 -7.54 -14.70 14.54
CA CYS A 46 -6.09 -14.89 14.69
C CYS A 46 -5.73 -16.04 15.66
N ARG A 47 -6.47 -17.15 15.62
CA ARG A 47 -6.13 -18.39 16.33
C ARG A 47 -5.33 -19.31 15.42
N LEU A 48 -4.07 -18.94 15.18
CA LEU A 48 -3.21 -19.60 14.20
C LEU A 48 -2.42 -20.73 14.86
N GLN A 49 -2.47 -21.92 14.27
CA GLN A 49 -1.68 -23.06 14.77
C GLN A 49 -0.25 -23.06 14.19
N ARG A 50 -0.11 -22.59 12.95
CA ARG A 50 1.17 -22.51 12.24
C ARG A 50 1.18 -21.35 11.26
N LEU A 51 2.32 -20.68 11.15
CA LEU A 51 2.64 -19.68 10.14
C LEU A 51 3.82 -20.17 9.29
N THR A 52 3.82 -19.83 8.01
CA THR A 52 4.86 -20.22 7.05
C THR A 52 5.12 -19.11 6.03
N GLY A 53 6.27 -19.14 5.36
CA GLY A 53 6.46 -18.37 4.13
C GLY A 53 5.50 -18.86 3.05
N SER A 54 4.75 -17.95 2.44
CA SER A 54 3.79 -18.22 1.37
C SER A 54 4.25 -17.61 0.05
N GLN A 55 3.99 -18.32 -1.04
CA GLN A 55 4.23 -17.91 -2.42
C GLN A 55 2.89 -17.58 -3.08
N PRO A 56 2.87 -16.79 -4.16
CA PRO A 56 1.65 -16.58 -4.92
C PRO A 56 1.05 -17.92 -5.38
N SER A 57 -0.25 -18.09 -5.18
CA SER A 57 -0.99 -19.31 -5.52
C SER A 57 -1.65 -19.23 -6.91
N GLN A 58 -1.86 -18.02 -7.41
CA GLN A 58 -2.52 -17.75 -8.68
C GLN A 58 -1.73 -16.75 -9.50
N ARG A 59 -1.67 -16.97 -10.82
CA ARG A 59 -1.11 -16.03 -11.79
C ARG A 59 -2.13 -15.75 -12.90
N ILE A 60 -2.24 -14.48 -13.24
CA ILE A 60 -3.10 -13.93 -14.28
C ILE A 60 -2.20 -13.42 -15.40
N GLU A 61 -2.18 -14.12 -16.52
CA GLU A 61 -1.40 -13.71 -17.69
C GLU A 61 -2.13 -12.58 -18.45
N SER A 62 -1.37 -11.69 -19.06
CA SER A 62 -1.87 -10.61 -19.91
C SER A 62 -0.85 -10.30 -21.01
N GLU A 63 -1.28 -9.59 -22.05
CA GLU A 63 -0.44 -9.27 -23.21
C GLU A 63 0.88 -8.58 -22.80
N GLY A 64 0.78 -7.58 -21.92
CA GLY A 64 1.88 -6.73 -21.48
C GLY A 64 2.52 -7.12 -20.15
N GLY A 65 2.23 -8.31 -19.60
CA GLY A 65 2.76 -8.71 -18.30
C GLY A 65 1.92 -9.77 -17.59
N TYR A 66 2.01 -9.84 -16.27
CA TYR A 66 1.19 -10.74 -15.47
C TYR A 66 0.96 -10.17 -14.06
N THR A 67 -0.10 -10.66 -13.40
CA THR A 67 -0.39 -10.37 -11.99
C THR A 67 -0.46 -11.66 -11.20
N GLU A 68 0.25 -11.73 -10.10
CA GLU A 68 0.29 -12.84 -9.16
C GLU A 68 -0.45 -12.47 -7.87
N LEU A 69 -1.24 -13.42 -7.37
CA LEU A 69 -2.06 -13.26 -6.18
C LEU A 69 -1.66 -14.34 -5.17
N TRP A 70 -1.54 -13.93 -3.91
CA TRP A 70 -1.54 -14.87 -2.79
C TRP A 70 -2.97 -15.27 -2.47
N ASP A 71 -3.17 -16.47 -1.93
CA ASP A 71 -4.51 -16.92 -1.56
C ASP A 71 -4.98 -16.18 -0.31
N GLU A 72 -5.91 -15.24 -0.47
CA GLU A 72 -6.54 -14.49 0.61
C GLU A 72 -7.23 -15.38 1.66
N ASN A 73 -7.49 -16.65 1.33
CA ASN A 73 -8.08 -17.62 2.24
C ASN A 73 -7.06 -18.35 3.12
N GLU A 74 -5.75 -18.18 2.91
CA GLU A 74 -4.77 -18.67 3.87
C GLU A 74 -5.04 -18.03 5.24
N GLU A 75 -4.98 -18.84 6.31
CA GLU A 75 -5.35 -18.40 7.66
C GLU A 75 -4.58 -17.14 8.09
N GLN A 76 -3.33 -17.03 7.66
CA GLN A 76 -2.47 -15.90 7.96
C GLN A 76 -2.95 -14.57 7.34
N PHE A 77 -3.48 -14.59 6.11
CA PHE A 77 -4.00 -13.41 5.43
C PHE A 77 -5.41 -13.07 5.90
N GLN A 78 -6.23 -14.08 6.23
CA GLN A 78 -7.52 -13.88 6.87
C GLN A 78 -7.41 -13.25 8.26
N CYS A 79 -6.43 -13.67 9.06
CA CYS A 79 -6.17 -13.08 10.38
C CYS A 79 -5.87 -11.58 10.30
N VAL A 80 -4.99 -11.18 9.37
CA VAL A 80 -4.57 -9.79 9.25
C VAL A 80 -5.45 -8.96 8.31
N GLY A 81 -6.39 -9.60 7.61
CA GLY A 81 -7.39 -8.95 6.76
C GLY A 81 -6.84 -8.33 5.49
N VAL A 82 -5.95 -9.01 4.78
CA VAL A 82 -5.30 -8.44 3.59
C VAL A 82 -5.34 -9.37 2.38
N ALA A 83 -5.28 -8.79 1.18
CA ALA A 83 -5.03 -9.51 -0.06
C ALA A 83 -3.71 -9.02 -0.68
N PRO A 84 -2.64 -9.82 -0.60
CA PRO A 84 -1.37 -9.51 -1.24
C PRO A 84 -1.38 -9.79 -2.74
N MET A 85 -0.69 -8.95 -3.51
CA MET A 85 -0.53 -9.13 -4.95
C MET A 85 0.81 -8.61 -5.45
N ARG A 86 1.29 -9.17 -6.56
CA ARG A 86 2.48 -8.73 -7.28
C ARG A 86 2.16 -8.57 -8.75
N SER A 87 2.44 -7.41 -9.33
CA SER A 87 2.26 -7.14 -10.75
C SER A 87 3.60 -6.95 -11.42
N VAL A 88 3.79 -7.62 -12.55
CA VAL A 88 4.97 -7.49 -13.42
C VAL A 88 4.53 -6.93 -14.74
N ILE A 89 4.95 -5.70 -15.02
CA ILE A 89 4.57 -4.93 -16.22
C ILE A 89 5.80 -4.87 -17.13
N ARG A 90 5.70 -5.48 -18.33
CA ARG A 90 6.78 -5.49 -19.31
C ARG A 90 7.01 -4.09 -19.88
N GLN A 91 8.14 -3.90 -20.55
CA GLN A 91 8.44 -2.66 -21.27
C GLN A 91 7.28 -2.25 -22.19
N ASN A 92 7.02 -0.95 -22.26
CA ASN A 92 5.97 -0.35 -23.08
C ASN A 92 4.59 -0.96 -22.86
N SER A 93 4.28 -1.34 -21.61
CA SER A 93 3.00 -1.95 -21.28
C SER A 93 2.22 -1.13 -20.25
N LEU A 94 0.90 -1.15 -20.37
CA LEU A 94 -0.06 -0.40 -19.55
C LEU A 94 -0.89 -1.35 -18.72
N SER A 95 -0.77 -1.25 -17.39
CA SER A 95 -1.77 -1.78 -16.46
C SER A 95 -3.03 -0.94 -16.55
N LEU A 96 -4.13 -1.58 -16.95
CA LEU A 96 -5.37 -0.91 -17.32
C LEU A 96 -6.03 -0.21 -16.12
N PRO A 97 -6.76 0.90 -16.37
CA PRO A 97 -7.38 1.67 -15.30
C PRO A 97 -8.38 0.85 -14.49
N ASN A 98 -8.28 0.92 -13.16
CA ASN A 98 -9.15 0.22 -12.23
C ASN A 98 -9.24 0.95 -10.87
N PHE A 99 -10.22 0.58 -10.05
CA PHE A 99 -10.35 1.06 -8.66
C PHE A 99 -10.80 -0.07 -7.73
N HIS A 100 -10.45 0.04 -6.45
CA HIS A 100 -10.68 -0.99 -5.42
C HIS A 100 -11.50 -0.40 -4.25
N PRO A 101 -12.35 -1.18 -3.55
CA PRO A 101 -13.12 -0.69 -2.39
C PRO A 101 -12.27 -0.53 -1.11
N MET A 102 -11.02 -1.00 -1.14
CA MET A 102 -10.04 -0.91 -0.04
C MET A 102 -8.83 -0.06 -0.44
N PRO A 103 -8.11 0.53 0.53
CA PRO A 103 -6.84 1.16 0.26
C PRO A 103 -5.78 0.12 -0.13
N ARG A 104 -4.86 0.53 -1.00
CA ARG A 104 -3.75 -0.28 -1.47
C ARG A 104 -2.43 0.45 -1.26
N LEU A 105 -1.48 -0.21 -0.62
CA LEU A 105 -0.12 0.29 -0.49
C LEU A 105 0.81 -0.53 -1.39
N VAL A 106 1.47 0.15 -2.33
CA VAL A 106 2.31 -0.47 -3.37
C VAL A 106 3.77 -0.15 -3.08
N TYR A 107 4.64 -1.13 -3.18
CA TYR A 107 6.10 -0.98 -3.17
C TYR A 107 6.66 -1.36 -4.54
N ILE A 108 7.43 -0.46 -5.14
CA ILE A 108 8.10 -0.70 -6.41
C ILE A 108 9.42 -1.43 -6.13
N GLU A 109 9.45 -2.74 -6.41
CA GLU A 109 10.61 -3.59 -6.16
C GLU A 109 11.72 -3.39 -7.21
N GLN A 110 11.34 -3.19 -8.47
CA GLN A 110 12.24 -3.06 -9.62
C GLN A 110 11.59 -2.19 -10.69
N GLY A 111 12.39 -1.52 -11.52
CA GLY A 111 11.90 -0.78 -12.67
C GLY A 111 11.53 0.65 -12.38
N ARG A 112 11.03 1.31 -13.43
CA ARG A 112 10.47 2.65 -13.40
C ARG A 112 9.24 2.72 -14.29
N GLY A 113 8.41 3.72 -14.06
CA GLY A 113 7.20 3.91 -14.84
C GLY A 113 6.50 5.21 -14.52
N LEU A 114 5.26 5.30 -14.99
CA LEU A 114 4.33 6.39 -14.74
C LEU A 114 3.10 5.81 -14.06
N ILE A 115 2.58 6.50 -13.05
CA ILE A 115 1.31 6.16 -12.40
C ILE A 115 0.46 7.41 -12.26
N SER A 116 -0.83 7.29 -12.50
CA SER A 116 -1.81 8.32 -12.15
C SER A 116 -2.80 7.73 -11.16
N VAL A 117 -3.10 8.48 -10.10
CA VAL A 117 -4.17 8.17 -9.14
C VAL A 117 -5.18 9.30 -9.26
N ILE A 118 -6.34 8.99 -9.80
CA ILE A 118 -7.40 9.95 -10.12
C ILE A 118 -8.15 10.25 -8.83
N ASN A 119 -8.06 11.49 -8.38
CA ASN A 119 -8.80 11.99 -7.23
C ASN A 119 -10.19 12.46 -7.71
N PRO A 120 -11.28 11.82 -7.26
CA PRO A 120 -12.62 12.21 -7.67
C PRO A 120 -12.93 13.67 -7.31
N GLY A 121 -13.45 14.43 -8.27
CA GLY A 121 -13.81 15.85 -8.08
C GLY A 121 -12.66 16.84 -8.22
N CYS A 122 -11.44 16.39 -8.53
CA CYS A 122 -10.30 17.25 -8.82
C CYS A 122 -10.20 17.57 -10.31
N ALA A 123 -9.86 18.81 -10.65
CA ALA A 123 -9.69 19.25 -12.04
C ALA A 123 -8.41 18.71 -12.69
N GLU A 124 -8.39 18.75 -14.02
CA GLU A 124 -7.24 18.46 -14.86
C GLU A 124 -6.21 19.60 -14.79
N THR A 125 -5.20 19.43 -13.93
CA THR A 125 -4.16 20.45 -13.70
C THR A 125 -3.00 20.38 -14.69
N PHE A 126 -2.87 19.30 -15.47
CA PHE A 126 -1.84 19.17 -16.51
C PHE A 126 -2.47 19.48 -17.85
N GLN A 127 -2.15 20.65 -18.41
CA GLN A 127 -2.75 21.17 -19.64
C GLN A 127 -1.68 21.56 -20.65
N SER A 128 -1.92 21.25 -21.92
CA SER A 128 -0.98 21.50 -23.03
C SER A 128 -0.57 22.97 -23.21
N GLN A 129 -1.41 23.92 -22.82
CA GLN A 129 -1.15 25.36 -22.96
C GLN A 129 -0.22 25.93 -21.86
N THR A 130 -0.25 25.37 -20.65
CA THR A 130 0.52 25.89 -19.50
C THR A 130 2.03 25.58 -19.65
N PHE A 131 2.39 24.47 -20.28
CA PHE A 131 3.79 24.09 -20.53
C PHE A 131 4.46 24.86 -21.68
N GLN A 132 3.71 25.63 -22.48
CA GLN A 132 4.30 26.53 -23.47
C GLN A 132 4.80 27.86 -22.86
N ALA A 133 4.34 28.24 -21.67
CA ALA A 133 4.73 29.49 -21.03
C ALA A 133 6.17 29.50 -20.45
N GLY A 134 6.83 28.34 -20.36
CA GLY A 134 8.21 28.20 -19.85
C GLY A 134 9.29 27.97 -20.91
N ARG A 135 8.94 27.74 -22.18
CA ARG A 135 9.91 27.42 -23.24
C ARG A 135 10.14 28.59 -24.19
N MET A 136 11.05 29.49 -23.80
CA MET A 136 11.90 30.13 -24.81
C MET A 136 13.17 29.31 -24.97
N THR A 137 13.48 28.99 -26.23
CA THR A 137 14.65 28.27 -26.77
C THR A 137 14.56 26.73 -26.81
N GLY A 138 14.52 26.20 -28.03
CA GLY A 138 15.26 24.98 -28.38
C GLY A 138 14.46 23.76 -28.82
N GLU A 139 14.40 23.58 -30.15
CA GLU A 139 14.20 22.32 -30.88
C GLU A 139 12.81 21.66 -30.91
N GLU A 140 12.12 21.97 -32.01
CA GLU A 140 11.01 21.25 -32.58
C GLU A 140 11.39 19.80 -32.94
N ARG A 141 10.93 18.82 -32.15
CA ARG A 141 10.63 17.46 -32.63
C ARG A 141 9.50 16.85 -31.80
N GLY A 142 8.30 16.81 -32.36
CA GLY A 142 7.21 16.01 -31.81
C GLY A 142 5.82 16.48 -32.23
N GLN A 143 5.37 15.98 -33.39
CA GLN A 143 4.01 15.94 -33.93
C GLN A 143 2.87 16.48 -33.04
N SER A 144 2.11 17.41 -33.64
CA SER A 144 0.74 17.79 -33.29
C SER A 144 -0.11 16.64 -32.75
N ARG A 145 -0.08 16.40 -31.44
CA ARG A 145 -1.07 15.62 -30.69
C ARG A 145 -1.91 16.65 -29.93
N GLY A 146 -3.24 16.53 -30.08
CA GLY A 146 -4.21 17.59 -29.78
C GLY A 146 -4.18 18.14 -28.36
N ASN A 147 -4.94 19.22 -28.14
CA ASN A 147 -5.15 19.82 -26.82
C ASN A 147 -5.63 18.75 -25.82
N ASP A 148 -4.73 18.31 -24.95
CA ASP A 148 -5.02 17.34 -23.89
C ASP A 148 -4.99 18.03 -22.51
N GLN A 149 -5.77 17.48 -21.59
CA GLN A 149 -5.84 17.87 -20.19
C GLN A 149 -6.10 16.63 -19.33
N HIS A 150 -5.30 16.42 -18.29
CA HIS A 150 -5.50 15.32 -17.35
C HIS A 150 -5.00 15.66 -15.94
N GLN A 151 -5.28 14.80 -14.97
CA GLN A 151 -4.73 14.93 -13.60
C GLN A 151 -3.23 14.58 -13.56
N LYS A 152 -2.57 14.88 -12.43
CA LYS A 152 -1.14 14.69 -12.23
C LYS A 152 -0.70 13.24 -12.49
N VAL A 153 0.27 13.09 -13.37
CA VAL A 153 0.99 11.83 -13.59
C VAL A 153 2.26 11.86 -12.76
N HIS A 154 2.52 10.78 -12.03
CA HIS A 154 3.67 10.65 -11.16
C HIS A 154 4.70 9.69 -11.77
N ARG A 155 5.95 10.13 -11.86
CA ARG A 155 7.07 9.23 -12.11
C ARG A 155 7.28 8.29 -10.92
N ILE A 156 7.41 6.98 -11.14
CA ILE A 156 7.74 6.02 -10.08
C ILE A 156 9.03 5.28 -10.40
N HIS A 157 9.79 4.95 -9.36
CA HIS A 157 11.06 4.22 -9.46
C HIS A 157 11.18 3.16 -8.38
N GLN A 158 12.12 2.23 -8.56
CA GLN A 158 12.55 1.29 -7.54
C GLN A 158 12.69 1.97 -6.16
N GLY A 159 12.11 1.32 -5.15
CA GLY A 159 12.08 1.78 -3.77
C GLY A 159 10.90 2.69 -3.44
N ASP A 160 10.13 3.18 -4.43
CA ASP A 160 8.95 4.00 -4.15
C ASP A 160 7.87 3.19 -3.44
N VAL A 161 7.26 3.82 -2.44
CA VAL A 161 5.97 3.41 -1.89
C VAL A 161 4.91 4.35 -2.41
N VAL A 162 3.87 3.79 -3.01
CA VAL A 162 2.73 4.51 -3.58
C VAL A 162 1.47 4.14 -2.83
N ALA A 163 0.76 5.15 -2.36
CA ALA A 163 -0.46 5.06 -1.58
C ALA A 163 -1.67 5.32 -2.49
N ILE A 164 -2.58 4.35 -2.56
CA ILE A 164 -3.77 4.42 -3.42
C ILE A 164 -5.01 4.27 -2.53
N PRO A 165 -5.80 5.34 -2.32
CA PRO A 165 -7.02 5.28 -1.52
C PRO A 165 -8.08 4.35 -2.12
N ALA A 166 -8.99 3.88 -1.27
CA ALA A 166 -10.20 3.21 -1.71
C ALA A 166 -11.01 4.10 -2.67
N GLY A 167 -11.50 3.51 -3.75
CA GLY A 167 -12.32 4.17 -4.78
C GLY A 167 -11.52 5.00 -5.79
N ALA A 168 -10.23 5.28 -5.55
CA ALA A 168 -9.42 6.04 -6.49
C ALA A 168 -9.06 5.22 -7.73
N ALA A 169 -9.54 5.67 -8.89
CA ALA A 169 -9.17 5.05 -10.17
C ALA A 169 -7.71 5.33 -10.48
N HIS A 170 -6.99 4.32 -10.96
CA HIS A 170 -5.56 4.46 -11.23
C HIS A 170 -5.12 3.54 -12.37
N TRP A 171 -4.02 3.92 -13.02
CA TRP A 171 -3.35 3.14 -14.07
C TRP A 171 -1.83 3.29 -13.94
N CYS A 172 -1.09 2.34 -14.49
CA CYS A 172 0.37 2.32 -14.42
C CYS A 172 0.98 1.93 -15.77
N TYR A 173 1.94 2.71 -16.27
CA TYR A 173 2.62 2.49 -17.54
C TYR A 173 4.12 2.30 -17.32
N ASN A 174 4.69 1.24 -17.88
CA ASN A 174 6.13 1.03 -17.88
C ASN A 174 6.76 1.66 -19.14
N ASP A 175 7.38 2.82 -18.97
CA ASP A 175 8.21 3.49 -19.99
C ASP A 175 9.72 3.24 -19.80
N GLY A 176 10.09 2.30 -18.92
CA GLY A 176 11.45 1.85 -18.69
C GLY A 176 11.92 0.76 -19.67
N GLU A 177 13.19 0.39 -19.57
CA GLU A 177 13.81 -0.66 -20.39
C GLU A 177 13.71 -2.05 -19.74
N GLU A 178 13.51 -2.11 -18.43
CA GLU A 178 13.35 -3.34 -17.66
C GLU A 178 11.89 -3.58 -17.26
N GLU A 179 11.57 -4.78 -16.79
CA GLU A 179 10.27 -5.05 -16.18
C GLU A 179 10.07 -4.20 -14.92
N LEU A 180 8.88 -3.61 -14.81
CA LEU A 180 8.42 -2.91 -13.61
C LEU A 180 7.71 -3.91 -12.70
N VAL A 181 8.29 -4.16 -11.53
CA VAL A 181 7.77 -5.12 -10.53
C VAL A 181 7.22 -4.35 -9.33
N ALA A 182 5.92 -4.51 -9.08
CA ALA A 182 5.21 -3.84 -8.00
C ALA A 182 4.55 -4.87 -7.06
N VAL A 183 4.92 -4.84 -5.79
CA VAL A 183 4.32 -5.67 -4.73
C VAL A 183 3.37 -4.80 -3.93
N SER A 184 2.15 -5.25 -3.68
CA SER A 184 1.16 -4.45 -2.98
C SER A 184 0.29 -5.24 -2.02
N ILE A 185 -0.15 -4.54 -0.98
CA ILE A 185 -1.05 -5.05 0.05
C ILE A 185 -2.35 -4.26 -0.03
N ASN A 186 -3.46 -4.98 -0.15
CA ASN A 186 -4.81 -4.43 -0.12
C ASN A 186 -5.41 -4.72 1.26
N ASP A 187 -5.85 -3.69 2.00
CA ASP A 187 -6.40 -3.84 3.36
C ASP A 187 -7.91 -4.10 3.32
N LEU A 188 -8.29 -5.38 3.29
CA LEU A 188 -9.68 -5.83 3.20
C LEU A 188 -10.50 -5.48 4.45
N ASN A 189 -9.84 -5.29 5.61
CA ASN A 189 -10.48 -4.94 6.88
C ASN A 189 -10.58 -3.43 7.12
N HIS A 190 -10.08 -2.60 6.20
CA HIS A 190 -10.16 -1.16 6.34
C HIS A 190 -11.62 -0.66 6.33
N ARG A 191 -11.92 0.34 7.17
CA ARG A 191 -13.26 0.94 7.33
C ARG A 191 -13.90 1.47 6.04
N SER A 192 -13.10 1.75 5.01
CA SER A 192 -13.60 2.19 3.71
C SER A 192 -14.21 1.04 2.90
N ASN A 193 -13.79 -0.20 3.15
CA ASN A 193 -14.35 -1.38 2.52
C ASN A 193 -15.63 -1.79 3.23
N GLN A 194 -16.76 -1.26 2.76
CA GLN A 194 -18.09 -1.53 3.31
C GLN A 194 -18.79 -2.73 2.66
N LEU A 195 -18.09 -3.48 1.81
CA LEU A 195 -18.64 -4.65 1.11
C LEU A 195 -18.47 -5.90 1.97
N ASP A 196 -17.34 -6.57 1.81
CA ASP A 196 -16.96 -7.81 2.49
C ASP A 196 -15.42 -7.94 2.49
N GLN A 197 -14.91 -8.95 3.21
CA GLN A 197 -13.47 -9.22 3.28
C GLN A 197 -12.97 -10.05 2.09
N ASN A 198 -13.46 -9.77 0.88
CA ASN A 198 -12.99 -10.43 -0.34
C ASN A 198 -12.29 -9.41 -1.24
N PHE A 199 -11.21 -9.81 -1.90
CA PHE A 199 -10.56 -8.96 -2.89
C PHE A 199 -11.50 -8.67 -4.07
N ARG A 200 -11.74 -7.39 -4.32
CA ARG A 200 -12.56 -6.90 -5.44
C ARG A 200 -11.80 -5.78 -6.16
N ALA A 201 -11.73 -5.89 -7.49
CA ALA A 201 -11.17 -4.86 -8.34
C ALA A 201 -12.15 -4.54 -9.48
N PHE A 202 -12.45 -3.26 -9.65
CA PHE A 202 -13.38 -2.77 -10.66
C PHE A 202 -12.58 -2.15 -11.79
N TYR A 203 -12.48 -2.87 -12.91
CA TYR A 203 -11.74 -2.42 -14.08
C TYR A 203 -12.60 -1.46 -14.92
N LEU A 204 -11.97 -0.44 -15.50
CA LEU A 204 -12.58 0.48 -16.45
C LEU A 204 -12.29 0.08 -17.90
N ALA A 205 -11.36 -0.86 -18.12
CA ALA A 205 -11.04 -1.43 -19.40
C ALA A 205 -10.47 -2.85 -19.23
N GLY A 206 -10.57 -3.67 -20.28
CA GLY A 206 -10.08 -5.04 -20.30
C GLY A 206 -10.88 -6.02 -19.45
N GLY A 207 -10.32 -7.19 -19.22
CA GLY A 207 -10.96 -8.24 -18.46
C GLY A 207 -10.19 -9.56 -18.53
N VAL A 208 -10.50 -10.47 -17.60
CA VAL A 208 -10.06 -11.85 -17.62
C VAL A 208 -11.25 -12.71 -17.22
N GLN A 209 -11.51 -13.76 -18.00
CA GLN A 209 -12.55 -14.73 -17.72
C GLN A 209 -12.15 -15.58 -16.49
N GLU A 210 -13.14 -16.11 -15.76
CA GLU A 210 -13.02 -16.96 -14.56
C GLU A 210 -11.68 -17.69 -14.41
N ILE A 211 -10.94 -17.35 -13.36
CA ILE A 211 -9.72 -18.05 -13.00
C ILE A 211 -10.09 -19.11 -11.95
N SER A 212 -10.05 -20.38 -12.36
CA SER A 212 -10.29 -21.51 -11.46
C SER A 212 -8.97 -21.92 -10.79
N GLY A 213 -8.85 -21.72 -9.47
CA GLY A 213 -7.74 -22.25 -8.69
C GLY A 213 -7.71 -23.79 -8.72
N ARG A 214 -6.51 -24.40 -8.81
CA ARG A 214 -6.31 -25.85 -8.72
C ARG A 214 -6.65 -26.35 -7.31
N GLN A 215 -7.46 -27.42 -7.25
CA GLN A 215 -7.88 -28.12 -6.02
C GLN A 215 -6.71 -28.70 -5.23
N ILE A 216 -6.59 -28.33 -3.95
CA ILE A 216 -6.14 -29.24 -2.87
C ILE A 216 -6.98 -28.92 -1.62
N GLY A 217 -8.09 -29.64 -1.41
CA GLY A 217 -8.84 -29.62 -0.14
C GLY A 217 -10.19 -28.89 -0.15
N VAL A 218 -11.10 -29.33 0.71
CA VAL A 218 -12.51 -28.92 0.82
C VAL A 218 -12.61 -27.50 1.40
N GLY A 219 -12.66 -26.50 0.52
CA GLY A 219 -12.90 -25.08 0.84
C GLY A 219 -13.43 -24.34 -0.38
N LYS A 220 -14.38 -23.42 -0.19
CA LYS A 220 -15.08 -22.70 -1.26
C LYS A 220 -14.10 -22.00 -2.20
N GLN A 221 -14.22 -22.28 -3.51
CA GLN A 221 -13.58 -21.52 -4.59
C GLN A 221 -13.94 -20.03 -4.49
N SER A 222 -12.96 -19.16 -4.31
CA SER A 222 -13.05 -17.76 -4.73
C SER A 222 -12.70 -17.76 -6.22
N THR A 223 -13.72 -17.80 -7.08
CA THR A 223 -13.56 -17.58 -8.52
C THR A 223 -13.43 -16.07 -8.73
N GLN A 224 -12.20 -15.59 -8.81
CA GLN A 224 -11.98 -14.18 -9.12
C GLN A 224 -12.24 -13.94 -10.61
N LYS A 225 -13.22 -13.08 -10.88
CA LYS A 225 -13.59 -12.63 -12.22
C LYS A 225 -13.35 -11.13 -12.30
N PHE A 226 -12.43 -10.72 -13.14
CA PHE A 226 -12.14 -9.31 -13.41
C PHE A 226 -12.71 -8.94 -14.76
N GLN A 227 -13.66 -8.01 -14.80
CA GLN A 227 -14.29 -7.56 -16.04
C GLN A 227 -14.47 -6.05 -15.97
N ASN A 228 -14.33 -5.37 -17.10
CA ASN A 228 -14.64 -3.96 -17.14
C ASN A 228 -16.12 -3.71 -16.78
N ILE A 229 -16.37 -2.65 -16.02
CA ILE A 229 -17.72 -2.31 -15.55
C ILE A 229 -18.64 -1.88 -16.70
N PHE A 230 -18.07 -1.34 -17.79
CA PHE A 230 -18.85 -0.87 -18.94
C PHE A 230 -19.64 -2.00 -19.59
N ARG A 231 -19.09 -3.22 -19.62
CA ARG A 231 -19.69 -4.42 -20.23
C ARG A 231 -21.12 -4.71 -19.77
N ALA A 232 -21.49 -4.31 -18.55
CA ALA A 232 -22.81 -4.59 -17.98
C ALA A 232 -23.83 -3.46 -18.17
N PHE A 233 -23.41 -2.26 -18.58
CA PHE A 233 -24.33 -1.15 -18.82
C PHE A 233 -25.05 -1.28 -20.17
N ASN A 234 -26.25 -0.71 -20.27
CA ASN A 234 -26.92 -0.60 -21.56
C ASN A 234 -26.12 0.31 -22.50
N THR A 235 -25.84 -0.19 -23.72
CA THR A 235 -24.96 0.48 -24.68
C THR A 235 -25.52 1.82 -25.14
N GLU A 236 -26.83 1.90 -25.42
CA GLU A 236 -27.49 3.13 -25.86
C GLU A 236 -27.51 4.19 -24.76
N LEU A 237 -27.78 3.81 -23.51
CA LEU A 237 -27.74 4.69 -22.36
C LEU A 237 -26.34 5.26 -22.12
N MET A 238 -25.29 4.45 -22.29
CA MET A 238 -23.91 4.94 -22.20
C MET A 238 -23.56 5.88 -23.37
N ALA A 239 -24.05 5.59 -24.58
CA ALA A 239 -23.84 6.46 -25.73
C ALA A 239 -24.48 7.83 -25.50
N GLU A 240 -25.69 7.85 -24.92
CA GLU A 240 -26.36 9.07 -24.47
C GLU A 240 -25.57 9.80 -23.36
N ALA A 241 -25.17 9.08 -22.30
CA ALA A 241 -24.47 9.65 -21.15
C ALA A 241 -23.12 10.28 -21.52
N PHE A 242 -22.36 9.64 -22.41
CA PHE A 242 -21.09 10.18 -22.91
C PHE A 242 -21.27 11.13 -24.10
N ASN A 243 -22.49 11.23 -24.67
CA ASN A 243 -22.79 11.96 -25.90
C ASN A 243 -21.85 11.58 -27.07
N ILE A 244 -21.75 10.27 -27.35
CA ILE A 244 -20.88 9.69 -28.38
C ILE A 244 -21.62 8.63 -29.21
N PRO A 245 -21.13 8.28 -30.42
CA PRO A 245 -21.65 7.16 -31.19
C PRO A 245 -21.62 5.83 -30.41
N VAL A 246 -22.67 5.02 -30.58
CA VAL A 246 -22.85 3.70 -29.95
C VAL A 246 -21.68 2.77 -30.25
N GLU A 247 -21.06 2.90 -31.42
CA GLU A 247 -19.92 2.10 -31.85
C GLU A 247 -18.68 2.33 -30.97
N ILE A 248 -18.52 3.53 -30.40
CA ILE A 248 -17.43 3.82 -29.46
C ILE A 248 -17.69 3.11 -28.13
N VAL A 249 -18.94 3.14 -27.64
CA VAL A 249 -19.33 2.41 -26.43
C VAL A 249 -19.12 0.92 -26.60
N ARG A 250 -19.49 0.33 -27.75
CA ARG A 250 -19.22 -1.09 -28.02
C ARG A 250 -17.74 -1.43 -27.87
N LYS A 251 -16.83 -0.57 -28.33
CA LYS A 251 -15.38 -0.76 -28.14
C LYS A 251 -14.94 -0.66 -26.67
N MET A 252 -15.64 0.11 -25.83
CA MET A 252 -15.37 0.18 -24.39
C MET A 252 -15.83 -1.09 -23.66
N GLN A 253 -16.95 -1.67 -24.11
CA GLN A 253 -17.59 -2.83 -23.49
C GLN A 253 -16.95 -4.16 -23.93
N GLU A 254 -16.57 -4.25 -25.21
CA GLU A 254 -16.00 -5.44 -25.82
C GLU A 254 -14.49 -5.50 -25.64
N GLU A 255 -14.00 -6.58 -25.05
CA GLU A 255 -12.57 -6.83 -25.00
C GLU A 255 -12.11 -7.44 -26.32
N GLN A 256 -11.38 -6.65 -27.11
CA GLN A 256 -10.73 -7.17 -28.30
C GLN A 256 -9.52 -8.04 -27.91
N ASN A 257 -9.55 -9.30 -28.34
CA ASN A 257 -8.45 -10.26 -28.29
C ASN A 257 -7.99 -10.68 -26.88
N GLU A 258 -8.88 -10.67 -25.87
CA GLU A 258 -8.60 -11.19 -24.50
C GLU A 258 -7.23 -10.75 -23.96
N ARG A 259 -6.90 -9.45 -24.13
CA ARG A 259 -5.57 -8.91 -23.82
C ARG A 259 -5.26 -8.88 -22.33
N GLY A 260 -6.27 -9.04 -21.49
CA GLY A 260 -6.12 -9.15 -20.05
C GLY A 260 -6.13 -7.80 -19.34
N LEU A 261 -5.40 -7.72 -18.24
CA LEU A 261 -5.38 -6.56 -17.33
C LEU A 261 -4.18 -5.63 -17.59
N ILE A 262 -3.20 -6.11 -18.37
CA ILE A 262 -1.98 -5.39 -18.74
C ILE A 262 -1.79 -5.54 -20.25
N ILE A 263 -1.77 -4.44 -20.99
CA ILE A 263 -1.71 -4.46 -22.46
C ILE A 263 -0.37 -3.91 -22.98
N ASN A 264 0.02 -4.31 -24.19
CA ASN A 264 1.18 -3.74 -24.86
C ASN A 264 0.80 -2.44 -25.59
N VAL A 265 1.64 -1.41 -25.47
CA VAL A 265 1.48 -0.11 -26.14
C VAL A 265 2.54 0.02 -27.24
N ARG A 266 2.17 -0.39 -28.47
CA ARG A 266 3.09 -0.48 -29.62
C ARG A 266 3.80 0.83 -29.98
N GLU A 267 3.08 1.95 -29.92
CA GLU A 267 3.60 3.27 -30.32
C GLU A 267 4.18 4.07 -29.15
N GLY A 268 4.20 3.49 -27.95
CA GLY A 268 4.48 4.21 -26.71
C GLY A 268 3.38 5.21 -26.32
N MET A 269 3.34 5.57 -25.04
CA MET A 269 2.44 6.62 -24.55
C MET A 269 3.16 7.96 -24.52
N SER A 270 2.51 9.02 -25.02
CA SER A 270 2.93 10.41 -24.85
C SER A 270 1.83 11.14 -24.11
N MET A 271 2.18 11.84 -23.04
CA MET A 271 1.26 12.57 -22.17
C MET A 271 1.97 13.80 -21.61
N ILE A 272 1.20 14.75 -21.07
CA ILE A 272 1.75 15.94 -20.43
C ILE A 272 2.36 15.51 -19.09
N ARG A 273 3.59 15.92 -18.79
CA ARG A 273 4.26 15.56 -17.54
C ARG A 273 5.21 16.67 -17.11
N ALA A 274 5.46 16.76 -15.80
CA ALA A 274 6.45 17.68 -15.27
C ALA A 274 7.86 17.17 -15.62
N ASP A 275 8.82 18.07 -15.72
CA ASP A 275 10.20 17.69 -15.99
C ASP A 275 10.77 16.91 -14.78
N GLU A 276 11.55 15.86 -15.04
CA GLU A 276 12.01 14.92 -13.98
C GLU A 276 12.87 15.61 -12.90
N GLU A 277 13.55 16.70 -13.25
CA GLU A 277 14.35 17.52 -12.31
C GLU A 277 13.47 18.28 -11.31
N GLU A 278 12.28 18.73 -11.71
CA GLU A 278 11.33 19.43 -10.84
C GLU A 278 10.73 18.45 -9.81
N GLU A 279 10.38 17.24 -10.24
CA GLU A 279 9.92 16.18 -9.32
C GLU A 279 10.98 15.76 -8.29
N GLU A 280 12.26 15.69 -8.70
CA GLU A 280 13.36 15.40 -7.77
C GLU A 280 13.59 16.54 -6.75
N PHE A 281 13.43 17.79 -7.17
CA PHE A 281 13.55 18.96 -6.30
C PHE A 281 12.41 19.04 -5.27
N GLU A 282 11.16 18.77 -5.69
CA GLU A 282 9.99 18.62 -4.81
C GLU A 282 10.19 17.48 -3.79
N GLY A 283 10.84 16.39 -4.19
CA GLY A 283 11.14 15.25 -3.32
C GLY A 283 12.16 15.53 -2.20
N ARG A 284 13.05 16.52 -2.38
CA ARG A 284 14.20 16.77 -1.49
C ARG A 284 13.99 17.85 -0.42
N SER A 285 13.03 18.76 -0.56
CA SER A 285 12.89 19.90 0.35
C SER A 285 11.71 19.76 1.34
N GLN A 286 12.00 19.74 2.65
CA GLN A 286 10.98 20.04 3.68
C GLN A 286 10.51 21.50 3.58
N ARG A 287 11.36 22.38 3.04
CA ARG A 287 11.04 23.79 2.77
C ARG A 287 10.01 23.97 1.66
N GLY A 288 9.92 23.08 0.68
CA GLY A 288 8.88 23.11 -0.36
C GLY A 288 7.48 22.88 0.23
N GLN A 289 7.35 22.00 1.24
CA GLN A 289 6.07 21.83 1.96
C GLN A 289 5.62 23.10 2.69
N GLN A 290 6.57 23.89 3.19
CA GLN A 290 6.29 25.17 3.84
C GLN A 290 6.04 26.29 2.82
N TRP A 291 6.78 26.31 1.71
CA TRP A 291 6.55 27.25 0.60
C TRP A 291 5.21 27.01 -0.10
N TRP A 292 4.78 25.77 -0.32
CA TRP A 292 3.45 25.49 -0.88
C TRP A 292 2.33 25.88 0.10
N ALA A 293 2.47 25.58 1.39
CA ALA A 293 1.52 26.04 2.41
C ALA A 293 1.46 27.57 2.58
N GLU A 294 2.53 28.29 2.23
CA GLU A 294 2.68 29.74 2.42
C GLU A 294 2.47 30.55 1.12
N VAL A 295 2.53 29.91 -0.05
CA VAL A 295 2.36 30.55 -1.38
C VAL A 295 1.04 30.18 -2.07
N THR A 296 0.38 29.06 -1.74
CA THR A 296 -0.92 28.66 -2.33
C THR A 296 -2.09 28.76 -1.34
N GLY A 297 -2.08 29.80 -0.50
CA GLY A 297 -3.24 30.13 0.32
C GLY A 297 -4.44 30.55 -0.54
N ASN A 298 -5.36 29.63 -0.83
CA ASN A 298 -6.83 29.73 -0.74
C ASN A 298 -7.55 28.84 -1.78
N GLY A 299 -7.85 27.59 -1.40
CA GLY A 299 -8.80 26.75 -2.12
C GLY A 299 -8.97 25.38 -1.46
N LEU A 300 -10.21 24.94 -1.24
CA LEU A 300 -10.50 23.57 -0.76
C LEU A 300 -9.98 22.50 -1.74
N GLU A 301 -9.83 22.88 -3.01
CA GLU A 301 -9.35 22.07 -4.13
C GLU A 301 -7.84 21.73 -4.00
N GLU A 302 -7.01 22.56 -3.38
CA GLU A 302 -5.56 22.39 -3.47
C GLU A 302 -4.96 21.45 -2.41
N ASN A 303 -5.67 21.13 -1.32
CA ASN A 303 -5.11 20.28 -0.26
C ASN A 303 -5.30 18.77 -0.47
N ILE A 304 -6.42 18.36 -1.08
CA ILE A 304 -6.71 16.94 -1.36
C ILE A 304 -6.19 16.56 -2.75
N CYS A 305 -6.38 17.42 -3.75
CA CYS A 305 -6.04 17.12 -5.13
C CYS A 305 -4.53 17.08 -5.40
N THR A 306 -3.72 17.75 -4.57
CA THR A 306 -2.25 17.75 -4.67
C THR A 306 -1.57 16.87 -3.61
N MET A 307 -2.34 16.03 -2.89
CA MET A 307 -1.78 15.17 -1.84
C MET A 307 -0.63 14.33 -2.37
N LYS A 308 0.48 14.34 -1.64
CA LYS A 308 1.62 13.49 -1.94
C LYS A 308 1.21 12.02 -1.76
N ILE A 309 1.19 11.27 -2.86
CA ILE A 309 0.82 9.84 -2.87
C ILE A 309 2.01 8.90 -2.83
N ARG A 310 3.24 9.38 -3.07
CA ARG A 310 4.45 8.53 -3.11
C ARG A 310 5.63 9.07 -2.33
N THR A 311 6.48 8.17 -1.86
CA THR A 311 7.79 8.51 -1.30
C THR A 311 8.76 7.34 -1.44
N ASN A 312 10.04 7.62 -1.61
CA ASN A 312 11.04 6.59 -1.84
C ASN A 312 11.64 6.04 -0.54
N MET A 313 11.57 4.72 -0.34
CA MET A 313 12.15 4.01 0.80
C MET A 313 13.63 3.63 0.63
N ASP A 314 14.18 3.71 -0.58
CA ASP A 314 15.57 3.30 -0.85
C ASP A 314 16.57 4.47 -0.83
N THR A 315 16.12 5.73 -0.71
CA THR A 315 17.06 6.86 -0.67
C THR A 315 18.10 6.70 0.44
N GLN A 316 19.37 6.72 0.03
CA GLN A 316 20.52 6.37 0.86
C GLN A 316 20.75 7.30 2.06
N ARG A 317 20.20 8.53 2.01
CA ARG A 317 20.67 9.62 2.88
C ARG A 317 20.22 9.53 4.34
N ARG A 318 19.14 8.81 4.69
CA ARG A 318 18.65 8.72 6.09
C ARG A 318 17.84 7.43 6.34
N ALA A 319 18.47 6.43 6.95
CA ALA A 319 17.74 5.35 7.64
C ALA A 319 17.21 5.88 8.97
N ASP A 320 16.03 5.40 9.39
CA ASP A 320 15.46 5.78 10.69
C ASP A 320 16.07 4.98 11.84
N ILE A 321 16.42 3.73 11.56
CA ILE A 321 17.16 2.85 12.44
C ILE A 321 18.39 2.39 11.69
N TYR A 322 19.57 2.56 12.29
CA TYR A 322 20.83 2.20 11.67
C TYR A 322 21.79 1.59 12.69
N SER A 323 22.40 0.48 12.31
CA SER A 323 23.53 -0.12 13.00
C SER A 323 24.59 -0.49 11.98
N ARG A 324 25.81 0.02 12.17
CA ARG A 324 26.96 -0.26 11.29
C ARG A 324 27.26 -1.76 11.16
N GLN A 325 26.88 -2.56 12.14
CA GLN A 325 27.20 -3.99 12.21
C GLN A 325 25.99 -4.90 11.97
N ALA A 326 24.77 -4.37 12.02
CA ALA A 326 23.56 -5.19 11.96
C ALA A 326 22.66 -4.85 10.76
N GLY A 327 22.63 -3.59 10.30
CA GLY A 327 21.84 -3.20 9.13
C GLY A 327 21.13 -1.87 9.26
N LYS A 328 20.04 -1.70 8.51
CA LYS A 328 19.26 -0.46 8.44
C LYS A 328 17.78 -0.73 8.22
N ILE A 329 16.93 0.13 8.79
CA ILE A 329 15.50 0.16 8.52
C ILE A 329 15.08 1.59 8.21
N LYS A 330 14.20 1.74 7.23
CA LYS A 330 13.54 2.99 6.90
C LYS A 330 12.03 2.79 6.91
N HIS A 331 11.32 3.68 7.57
CA HIS A 331 9.89 3.70 7.71
C HIS A 331 9.27 4.77 6.83
N VAL A 332 8.08 4.48 6.30
CA VAL A 332 7.16 5.42 5.65
C VAL A 332 5.83 5.28 6.36
N ASN A 333 5.49 6.30 7.14
CA ASN A 333 4.30 6.37 7.98
C ASN A 333 3.56 7.69 7.72
N ARG A 334 2.47 7.97 8.45
CA ARG A 334 1.68 9.20 8.29
C ARG A 334 2.45 10.51 8.42
N GLN A 335 3.62 10.53 9.06
CA GLN A 335 4.42 11.75 9.17
C GLN A 335 5.21 12.03 7.89
N LYS A 336 5.63 10.99 7.16
CA LYS A 336 6.42 11.11 5.93
C LYS A 336 5.57 11.12 4.67
N LEU A 337 4.40 10.49 4.73
CA LEU A 337 3.44 10.40 3.64
C LEU A 337 2.03 10.60 4.22
N PRO A 338 1.52 11.85 4.29
CA PRO A 338 0.31 12.19 5.06
C PRO A 338 -0.95 11.40 4.72
N ILE A 339 -1.16 11.03 3.46
CA ILE A 339 -2.30 10.21 2.99
C ILE A 339 -2.42 8.87 3.74
N LEU A 340 -1.32 8.38 4.30
CA LEU A 340 -1.31 7.16 5.10
C LEU A 340 -2.11 7.27 6.40
N ARG A 341 -2.38 8.50 6.90
CA ARG A 341 -3.30 8.70 8.02
C ARG A 341 -4.71 8.20 7.69
N ASP A 342 -5.17 8.40 6.46
CA ASP A 342 -6.55 8.08 6.06
C ASP A 342 -6.70 6.62 5.65
N MET A 343 -5.64 6.03 5.11
CA MET A 343 -5.54 4.62 4.77
C MET A 343 -5.24 3.72 5.98
N ASP A 344 -4.83 4.31 7.10
CA ASP A 344 -4.31 3.64 8.30
C ASP A 344 -3.25 2.55 8.04
N MET A 345 -2.36 2.78 7.06
CA MET A 345 -1.31 1.83 6.67
C MET A 345 0.08 2.46 6.76
N SER A 346 1.13 1.65 6.86
CA SER A 346 2.51 2.10 6.71
C SER A 346 3.37 1.06 6.02
N ALA A 347 4.53 1.49 5.51
CA ALA A 347 5.51 0.61 4.90
C ALA A 347 6.89 0.82 5.51
N SER A 348 7.76 -0.17 5.37
CA SER A 348 9.16 -0.07 5.77
C SER A 348 10.05 -0.93 4.88
N LYS A 349 11.27 -0.48 4.64
CA LYS A 349 12.33 -1.27 4.02
C LYS A 349 13.37 -1.61 5.07
N GLY A 350 13.69 -2.90 5.19
CA GLY A 350 14.73 -3.40 6.07
C GLY A 350 15.86 -4.07 5.29
N THR A 351 17.08 -3.90 5.78
CA THR A 351 18.27 -4.64 5.38
C THR A 351 18.98 -5.11 6.63
N LEU A 352 19.10 -6.42 6.82
CA LEU A 352 19.96 -7.03 7.83
C LEU A 352 21.23 -7.54 7.16
N TYR A 353 22.37 -7.25 7.78
CA TYR A 353 23.66 -7.79 7.36
C TYR A 353 23.77 -9.28 7.72
N PRO A 354 24.73 -10.01 7.13
CA PRO A 354 24.91 -11.44 7.39
C PRO A 354 24.91 -11.78 8.88
N ASN A 355 24.09 -12.75 9.27
CA ASN A 355 23.92 -13.22 10.66
C ASN A 355 23.42 -12.17 11.67
N ALA A 356 23.06 -10.97 11.24
CA ALA A 356 22.48 -9.97 12.11
C ALA A 356 21.09 -10.41 12.58
N LEU A 357 20.70 -9.93 13.76
CA LEU A 357 19.45 -10.29 14.41
C LEU A 357 18.59 -9.05 14.58
N MET A 358 17.35 -9.07 14.11
CA MET A 358 16.36 -8.11 14.56
C MET A 358 15.95 -8.49 15.98
N SER A 359 16.02 -7.56 16.92
CA SER A 359 15.70 -7.79 18.32
C SER A 359 14.31 -8.42 18.45
N PRO A 360 14.13 -9.44 19.32
CA PRO A 360 12.82 -9.97 19.61
C PRO A 360 11.90 -8.84 20.07
N HIS A 361 10.70 -8.77 19.53
CA HIS A 361 9.75 -7.69 19.79
C HIS A 361 8.32 -8.13 19.47
N TRP A 362 7.35 -7.35 19.90
CA TRP A 362 5.97 -7.45 19.39
C TRP A 362 5.51 -6.09 18.86
N SER A 363 4.60 -6.13 17.89
CA SER A 363 3.88 -4.95 17.41
C SER A 363 2.77 -4.59 18.40
N VAL A 364 2.80 -3.37 18.92
CA VAL A 364 1.78 -2.84 19.85
C VAL A 364 0.50 -2.49 19.09
N ASN A 365 0.63 -2.01 17.85
CA ASN A 365 -0.49 -1.64 16.99
C ASN A 365 -0.26 -2.10 15.54
N GLY A 366 -1.30 -2.71 14.97
CA GLY A 366 -1.28 -3.21 13.61
C GLY A 366 -0.51 -4.53 13.43
N HIS A 367 -0.89 -5.26 12.39
CA HIS A 367 -0.23 -6.46 11.92
C HIS A 367 0.98 -6.08 11.05
N SER A 368 1.94 -6.99 10.91
CA SER A 368 3.05 -6.84 9.96
C SER A 368 2.94 -7.90 8.86
N ILE A 369 3.05 -7.47 7.60
CA ILE A 369 3.10 -8.31 6.41
C ILE A 369 4.46 -8.11 5.78
N ILE A 370 5.27 -9.17 5.71
CA ILE A 370 6.68 -9.12 5.35
C ILE A 370 6.87 -9.81 4.01
N TYR A 371 7.38 -9.09 3.03
CA TYR A 371 7.80 -9.62 1.73
C TYR A 371 9.33 -9.70 1.65
N VAL A 372 9.86 -10.87 1.34
CA VAL A 372 11.31 -11.11 1.23
C VAL A 372 11.78 -10.75 -0.17
N GLN A 373 12.58 -9.69 -0.28
CA GLN A 373 13.10 -9.18 -1.55
C GLN A 373 14.40 -9.87 -1.96
N ARG A 374 15.34 -10.05 -1.02
CA ARG A 374 16.64 -10.70 -1.28
C ARG A 374 17.15 -11.43 -0.05
N GLY A 375 17.92 -12.48 -0.30
CA GLY A 375 18.55 -13.28 0.75
C GLY A 375 17.55 -14.18 1.47
N ASP A 376 17.85 -14.51 2.71
CA ASP A 376 17.09 -15.47 3.51
C ASP A 376 17.23 -15.15 5.00
N ALA A 377 16.28 -15.65 5.81
CA ALA A 377 16.35 -15.49 7.25
C ALA A 377 15.67 -16.64 8.01
N GLN A 378 16.17 -16.92 9.22
CA GLN A 378 15.44 -17.71 10.21
C GLN A 378 14.45 -16.79 10.94
N VAL A 379 13.18 -17.15 10.91
CA VAL A 379 12.11 -16.39 11.57
C VAL A 379 11.52 -17.24 12.69
N GLN A 380 11.21 -16.59 13.81
CA GLN A 380 10.42 -17.20 14.88
C GLN A 380 9.28 -16.28 15.27
N VAL A 381 8.11 -16.87 15.48
CA VAL A 381 6.89 -16.17 15.91
C VAL A 381 6.24 -16.97 17.04
N VAL A 382 5.89 -16.29 18.13
CA VAL A 382 5.32 -16.86 19.35
C VAL A 382 4.00 -16.16 19.65
N ASP A 383 2.97 -16.95 19.94
CA ASP A 383 1.63 -16.46 20.25
C ASP A 383 1.44 -16.12 21.75
N HIS A 384 0.21 -15.74 22.11
CA HIS A 384 -0.17 -15.41 23.48
C HIS A 384 -0.10 -16.59 24.47
N THR A 385 -0.13 -17.84 24.00
CA THR A 385 0.01 -19.03 24.86
C THR A 385 1.48 -19.39 25.14
N GLY A 386 2.41 -18.70 24.48
CA GLY A 386 3.83 -19.04 24.50
C GLY A 386 4.19 -20.15 23.50
N GLN A 387 3.26 -20.56 22.64
CA GLN A 387 3.52 -21.54 21.60
C GLN A 387 4.25 -20.88 20.43
N GLN A 388 5.30 -21.52 19.95
CA GLN A 388 5.99 -21.12 18.73
C GLN A 388 5.16 -21.56 17.51
N VAL A 389 4.46 -20.61 16.90
CA VAL A 389 3.64 -20.84 15.70
C VAL A 389 4.44 -20.74 14.40
N MET A 390 5.67 -20.22 14.44
CA MET A 390 6.61 -20.22 13.31
C MET A 390 8.04 -20.48 13.79
N ASN A 391 8.77 -21.34 13.10
CA ASN A 391 10.21 -21.53 13.27
C ASN A 391 10.86 -21.92 11.95
N ASP A 392 10.68 -21.06 10.96
CA ASP A 392 10.88 -21.43 9.56
C ASP A 392 11.95 -20.54 8.93
N ARG A 393 12.66 -21.09 7.94
CA ARG A 393 13.56 -20.31 7.09
C ARG A 393 12.73 -19.74 5.94
N VAL A 394 12.78 -18.42 5.78
CA VAL A 394 12.09 -17.71 4.69
C VAL A 394 13.08 -17.30 3.61
N ASN A 395 12.62 -17.31 2.36
CA ASN A 395 13.43 -17.11 1.16
C ASN A 395 12.85 -16.00 0.27
N GLN A 396 13.67 -15.52 -0.66
CA GLN A 396 13.27 -14.53 -1.66
C GLN A 396 11.95 -14.89 -2.38
N GLY A 397 11.08 -13.90 -2.51
CA GLY A 397 9.76 -14.02 -3.13
C GLY A 397 8.66 -14.46 -2.16
N GLU A 398 9.00 -15.01 -0.99
CA GLU A 398 8.01 -15.41 0.00
C GLU A 398 7.43 -14.21 0.75
N MET A 399 6.19 -14.37 1.21
CA MET A 399 5.50 -13.47 2.12
C MET A 399 5.05 -14.20 3.36
N PHE A 400 5.18 -13.57 4.53
CA PHE A 400 4.64 -14.09 5.78
C PHE A 400 4.10 -12.94 6.63
N VAL A 401 3.28 -13.27 7.63
CA VAL A 401 2.70 -12.27 8.53
C VAL A 401 3.17 -12.46 9.97
N VAL A 402 3.17 -11.37 10.72
CA VAL A 402 3.26 -11.37 12.18
C VAL A 402 2.04 -10.62 12.70
N PRO A 403 1.06 -11.31 13.31
CA PRO A 403 -0.10 -10.64 13.85
C PRO A 403 0.27 -9.70 15.00
N GLN A 404 -0.58 -8.70 15.26
CA GLN A 404 -0.41 -7.79 16.40
C GLN A 404 -0.24 -8.59 17.71
N TYR A 405 0.66 -8.12 18.58
CA TYR A 405 1.05 -8.75 19.84
C TYR A 405 1.77 -10.11 19.78
N TYR A 406 1.84 -10.77 18.63
CA TYR A 406 2.71 -11.94 18.50
C TYR A 406 4.17 -11.49 18.61
N ALA A 407 4.93 -12.16 19.46
CA ALA A 407 6.34 -11.88 19.63
C ALA A 407 7.11 -12.52 18.48
N SER A 408 8.02 -11.77 17.85
CA SER A 408 8.79 -12.26 16.70
C SER A 408 10.24 -11.84 16.76
N THR A 409 11.09 -12.61 16.10
CA THR A 409 12.50 -12.30 15.88
C THR A 409 12.95 -12.85 14.53
N VAL A 410 13.95 -12.20 13.94
CA VAL A 410 14.46 -12.55 12.61
C VAL A 410 15.98 -12.54 12.65
N LYS A 411 16.61 -13.64 12.25
CA LYS A 411 18.06 -13.73 12.07
C LYS A 411 18.38 -13.90 10.60
N ALA A 412 19.13 -12.96 10.03
CA ALA A 412 19.55 -13.03 8.65
C ALA A 412 20.47 -14.24 8.40
N GLY A 413 20.36 -14.82 7.20
CA GLY A 413 21.28 -15.83 6.70
C GLY A 413 22.68 -15.28 6.40
N GLN A 414 23.50 -16.09 5.73
CA GLN A 414 24.86 -15.70 5.37
C GLN A 414 24.92 -14.65 4.26
N ASN A 415 23.88 -14.56 3.44
CA ASN A 415 23.79 -13.60 2.34
C ASN A 415 23.10 -12.29 2.74
N GLY A 416 22.85 -12.09 4.04
CA GLY A 416 22.00 -11.00 4.53
C GLY A 416 20.52 -11.24 4.24
N PHE A 417 19.69 -10.27 4.59
CA PHE A 417 18.24 -10.35 4.43
C PHE A 417 17.66 -8.97 4.13
N GLU A 418 16.99 -8.84 2.99
CA GLU A 418 16.30 -7.62 2.59
C GLU A 418 14.81 -7.86 2.41
N PHE A 419 14.01 -6.96 2.96
CA PHE A 419 12.57 -7.17 3.05
C PHE A 419 11.80 -5.84 3.05
N ALA A 420 10.59 -5.89 2.49
CA ALA A 420 9.57 -4.85 2.70
C ALA A 420 8.60 -5.31 3.79
N VAL A 421 8.18 -4.40 4.65
CA VAL A 421 7.12 -4.64 5.64
C VAL A 421 5.99 -3.66 5.40
N PHE A 422 4.79 -4.17 5.21
CA PHE A 422 3.56 -3.39 5.25
C PHE A 422 2.90 -3.60 6.60
N ARG A 423 2.30 -2.55 7.15
CA ARG A 423 1.59 -2.62 8.44
C ARG A 423 0.21 -2.01 8.34
N THR A 424 -0.75 -2.65 8.98
CA THR A 424 -2.14 -2.17 9.13
C THR A 424 -2.25 -1.13 10.24
N SER A 425 -1.28 -0.21 10.28
CA SER A 425 -1.32 0.99 11.11
C SER A 425 -0.48 2.08 10.47
N SER A 426 -1.02 3.30 10.48
CA SER A 426 -0.34 4.49 9.97
C SER A 426 0.79 5.02 10.84
N GLN A 427 0.90 4.56 12.09
CA GLN A 427 1.99 4.89 13.00
C GLN A 427 2.36 3.67 13.85
N PRO A 428 3.14 2.73 13.28
CA PRO A 428 3.47 1.48 13.95
C PRO A 428 4.39 1.71 15.16
N MET A 429 4.13 0.96 16.22
CA MET A 429 4.86 0.98 17.48
C MET A 429 5.27 -0.44 17.85
N ASN A 430 6.53 -0.63 18.21
CA ASN A 430 7.07 -1.93 18.61
C ASN A 430 7.62 -1.87 20.02
N SER A 431 7.41 -2.93 20.79
CA SER A 431 8.02 -3.12 22.11
C SER A 431 9.14 -4.14 22.03
N GLN A 432 10.36 -3.70 22.32
CA GLN A 432 11.56 -4.54 22.24
C GLN A 432 11.71 -5.42 23.49
N LEU A 433 12.11 -6.67 23.34
CA LEU A 433 12.44 -7.59 24.43
C LEU A 433 13.93 -7.54 24.80
N ALA A 434 14.82 -7.30 23.84
CA ALA A 434 16.27 -7.19 24.04
C ALA A 434 16.83 -5.85 23.57
N GLY A 435 17.99 -5.46 24.10
CA GLY A 435 18.67 -4.22 23.71
C GLY A 435 18.39 -3.01 24.62
N TYR A 436 18.92 -1.85 24.22
CA TYR A 436 18.94 -0.60 25.00
C TYR A 436 17.54 -0.05 25.30
N THR A 437 16.56 -0.27 24.43
CA THR A 437 15.18 0.21 24.62
C THR A 437 14.21 -0.91 24.96
N SER A 438 14.67 -1.99 25.59
CA SER A 438 13.83 -3.15 25.87
C SER A 438 12.99 -3.04 27.15
N VAL A 439 11.87 -3.76 27.17
CA VAL A 439 11.04 -3.91 28.37
C VAL A 439 11.80 -4.57 29.52
N ILE A 440 12.70 -5.52 29.22
CA ILE A 440 13.56 -6.17 30.22
C ILE A 440 14.50 -5.16 30.87
N ARG A 441 15.09 -4.25 30.08
CA ARG A 441 15.94 -3.19 30.63
C ARG A 441 15.14 -2.17 31.46
N ALA A 442 13.87 -1.97 31.15
CA ALA A 442 12.98 -1.07 31.91
C ALA A 442 12.52 -1.65 33.26
N MET A 443 12.49 -2.99 33.42
CA MET A 443 12.07 -3.61 34.68
C MET A 443 13.10 -3.43 35.82
N PRO A 444 12.66 -3.19 37.07
CA PRO A 444 13.55 -3.22 38.23
C PRO A 444 14.29 -4.55 38.35
N ILE A 445 15.54 -4.52 38.86
CA ILE A 445 16.34 -5.74 39.04
C ILE A 445 15.59 -6.75 39.91
N GLU A 446 14.97 -6.30 41.00
CA GLU A 446 14.23 -7.17 41.91
C GLU A 446 13.05 -7.90 41.25
N VAL A 447 12.39 -7.27 40.28
CA VAL A 447 11.33 -7.95 39.51
C VAL A 447 11.93 -9.11 38.73
N LEU A 448 13.07 -8.89 38.04
CA LEU A 448 13.72 -9.92 37.25
C LEU A 448 14.31 -11.05 38.12
N THR A 449 14.93 -10.72 39.26
CA THR A 449 15.51 -11.71 40.16
C THR A 449 14.45 -12.62 40.75
N ASN A 450 13.30 -12.06 41.17
CA ASN A 450 12.21 -12.85 41.72
C ASN A 450 11.45 -13.62 40.62
N ALA A 451 11.17 -12.99 39.47
CA ALA A 451 10.42 -13.63 38.38
C ALA A 451 11.17 -14.80 37.73
N TYR A 452 12.50 -14.66 37.55
CA TYR A 452 13.33 -15.66 36.88
C TYR A 452 14.19 -16.49 37.84
N GLN A 453 14.13 -16.24 39.15
CA GLN A 453 14.95 -16.91 40.16
C GLN A 453 16.46 -16.83 39.86
N ILE A 454 16.91 -15.65 39.44
CA ILE A 454 18.31 -15.36 39.09
C ILE A 454 18.95 -14.39 40.09
N SER A 455 20.28 -14.40 40.16
CA SER A 455 21.02 -13.45 41.00
C SER A 455 20.90 -12.00 40.48
N PRO A 456 21.08 -10.98 41.33
CA PRO A 456 21.12 -9.58 40.89
C PRO A 456 22.15 -9.31 39.78
N ASN A 457 23.29 -10.01 39.81
CA ASN A 457 24.33 -9.90 38.78
C ASN A 457 23.88 -10.48 37.44
N GLU A 458 23.16 -11.60 37.43
CA GLU A 458 22.60 -12.18 36.21
C GLU A 458 21.48 -11.31 35.64
N ALA A 459 20.60 -10.77 36.49
CA ALA A 459 19.58 -9.80 36.08
C ALA A 459 20.23 -8.56 35.45
N GLN A 460 21.30 -8.03 36.05
CA GLN A 460 22.05 -6.90 35.48
C GLN A 460 22.66 -7.25 34.12
N ARG A 461 23.23 -8.46 33.96
CA ARG A 461 23.74 -8.94 32.66
C ARG A 461 22.63 -9.05 31.61
N LEU A 462 21.47 -9.59 31.98
CA LEU A 462 20.31 -9.71 31.11
C LEU A 462 19.86 -8.32 30.59
N LYS A 463 19.89 -7.30 31.44
CA LYS A 463 19.55 -5.92 31.09
C LYS A 463 20.61 -5.23 30.21
N MET A 464 21.90 -5.48 30.47
CA MET A 464 22.98 -4.62 29.98
C MET A 464 23.91 -5.26 28.94
N ASN A 465 23.89 -6.58 28.71
CA ASN A 465 24.86 -7.26 27.84
C ASN A 465 24.84 -6.80 26.37
N ARG A 466 23.72 -6.27 25.88
CA ARG A 466 23.61 -5.69 24.52
C ARG A 466 24.09 -4.24 24.44
N GLY A 467 24.58 -3.67 25.54
CA GLY A 467 25.14 -2.32 25.59
C GLY A 467 24.16 -1.26 25.10
N GLY A 468 24.55 -0.56 24.03
CA GLY A 468 23.74 0.47 23.38
C GLY A 468 22.94 -0.01 22.15
N GLU A 469 23.02 -1.28 21.78
CA GLU A 469 22.31 -1.80 20.61
C GLU A 469 20.80 -1.86 20.87
N SER A 470 19.98 -1.41 19.91
CA SER A 470 18.53 -1.55 19.94
C SER A 470 17.99 -1.82 18.53
N PHE A 471 16.84 -2.52 18.45
CA PHE A 471 16.14 -2.96 17.23
C PHE A 471 16.94 -3.91 16.33
N LEU A 472 18.17 -3.55 15.98
CA LEU A 472 19.11 -4.31 15.16
C LEU A 472 20.31 -4.69 16.02
N LEU A 473 20.56 -5.98 16.15
CA LEU A 473 21.58 -6.56 17.01
C LEU A 473 22.67 -7.19 16.15
N SER A 474 23.92 -6.83 16.44
CA SER A 474 25.09 -7.40 15.80
C SER A 474 25.17 -8.92 16.02
N PRO A 475 25.77 -9.65 15.05
CA PRO A 475 26.03 -11.07 15.22
C PRO A 475 26.89 -11.30 16.47
N GLN A 476 26.58 -12.33 17.25
CA GLN A 476 27.47 -12.74 18.33
C GLN A 476 28.83 -13.14 17.72
N ARG A 477 29.91 -12.51 18.19
CA ARG A 477 31.25 -13.03 17.92
C ARG A 477 31.33 -14.41 18.57
N LYS A 478 31.43 -15.47 17.76
CA LYS A 478 31.90 -16.75 18.27
C LYS A 478 33.32 -16.50 18.76
N SER A 479 33.53 -16.50 20.08
CA SER A 479 34.87 -16.70 20.62
C SER A 479 35.31 -18.09 20.16
N PHE A 480 36.24 -18.15 19.22
CA PHE A 480 36.98 -19.37 18.93
C PHE A 480 37.99 -19.62 20.04
#